data_AF-A0A2H0VWA9-F1
#
_entry.id   AF-A0A2H0VWA9-F1
#
_cell.length_a   1.000
_cell.length_b   1.000
_cell.length_c   1.000
_cell.angle_alpha   90.00
_cell.angle_beta   90.00
_cell.angle_gamma   90.00
#
_symmetry.space_group_name_H-M   'P 1'
#
loop_
_entity.id
_entity.type
_entity.pdbx_description
1 polymer ?
#
loop_
_entity_poly.entity_id
_entity_poly.type
_entity_poly.pdbx_seq_one_letter_code
_entity_poly.pdbx_strand_id
1 'polypeptide(L)'
;MFSQLEQQLEFDFQFSCPFIEAEYYREGAQDLIRRLVPSDLLEDGGVSLPSQRARFADMLPLICWSDLSRAPCALSVLMLCKYRLNACHFFYDMVSRWLLPQKRVNVELFFASDVRLPHLSDDLLCVAEMVVHLKSAQDVEAVRRNLHGIETEIRLGVVSNYHARRILEFKGLSADGKTAMIQEKIGSLIQSHSKDFDQGIFSQMQHFLVCVRPDFKNLRDYHHISRIISNLHSLRKFIQQNVLVYPNKRHVIFKFLKTKLTVTPQRERHVLGILAGLNFLQEHEVFETGHLIAAIQKNLPSIRLVDGSAFLDKGEASVQTIYLEIEKPDGTDFTLEEIQLLKISLPDQIKGHIEQLIHPIFMPRNEEEVLRNIMSLSRQLRFVGDKPQIIISFDEQKGADLCFTVILLRVISENEPSVQDLFVQRQARLKYIPDRVRRVGHLRRKYVKEATVFRTVLPSNQFLRTDRSVDLYKAREHVLAEVNSIVGDVRDYNGGMIYKLSESLNALKASLGKSVDPILVEKFFYAIVPIEMRSSLETEPLKQFYLTLLQAMKTDSLHRKQDAKHVYIVAPRKKKQIELTTPAHKLVSFSLDLDETSFVGYMYLSEEKQEQFEFLEAFERAFH
;
A
#
# COMPACT_ATOMS: atom_id res chain seq x y z
N MET A 1 -70.52 7.01 7.38
CA MET A 1 -69.77 8.00 6.57
C MET A 1 -68.24 7.87 6.72
N PHE A 2 -67.73 6.84 7.43
CA PHE A 2 -66.28 6.65 7.69
C PHE A 2 -65.62 5.54 6.84
N SER A 3 -66.40 4.76 6.06
CA SER A 3 -65.92 3.55 5.38
C SER A 3 -65.30 3.75 3.99
N GLN A 4 -65.33 4.96 3.43
CA GLN A 4 -64.86 5.18 2.05
C GLN A 4 -63.33 5.31 1.94
N LEU A 5 -62.68 5.97 2.90
CA LEU A 5 -61.21 6.12 2.89
C LEU A 5 -60.49 4.78 3.13
N GLU A 6 -61.09 3.89 3.93
CA GLU A 6 -60.54 2.55 4.22
C GLU A 6 -60.39 1.68 2.98
N GLN A 7 -61.26 1.86 1.98
CA GLN A 7 -61.25 1.12 0.72
C GLN A 7 -60.32 1.75 -0.34
N GLN A 8 -59.83 2.95 -0.09
CA GLN A 8 -59.13 3.79 -1.09
C GLN A 8 -57.62 3.91 -0.86
N LEU A 9 -57.10 3.31 0.21
CA LEU A 9 -55.67 3.31 0.51
C LEU A 9 -55.06 1.96 0.14
N GLU A 10 -54.12 1.99 -0.80
CA GLU A 10 -53.32 0.83 -1.15
C GLU A 10 -51.95 0.96 -0.49
N PHE A 11 -51.53 -0.07 0.22
CA PHE A 11 -50.21 -0.17 0.84
C PHE A 11 -49.37 -1.11 -0.01
N ASP A 12 -48.18 -0.67 -0.41
CA ASP A 12 -47.30 -1.44 -1.31
C ASP A 12 -46.36 -2.40 -0.55
N PHE A 13 -46.83 -2.93 0.60
CA PHE A 13 -46.03 -3.81 1.46
C PHE A 13 -46.55 -5.26 1.40
N GLN A 14 -45.67 -6.19 1.03
CA GLN A 14 -45.81 -7.60 1.41
C GLN A 14 -45.31 -7.74 2.85
N PHE A 15 -46.21 -7.66 3.83
CA PHE A 15 -45.84 -7.92 5.22
C PHE A 15 -45.31 -9.35 5.35
N SER A 16 -44.07 -9.50 5.84
CA SER A 16 -43.54 -10.78 6.30
C SER A 16 -44.03 -11.14 7.72
N CYS A 17 -44.94 -10.34 8.28
CA CYS A 17 -45.39 -10.37 9.66
C CYS A 17 -46.90 -10.66 9.79
N PRO A 18 -47.38 -11.04 11.00
CA PRO A 18 -48.77 -11.42 11.24
C PRO A 18 -49.76 -10.30 10.90
N PHE A 19 -50.98 -10.69 10.48
CA PHE A 19 -52.08 -9.82 10.04
C PHE A 19 -52.37 -8.59 10.95
N ILE A 20 -52.17 -8.73 12.26
CA ILE A 20 -52.49 -7.71 13.27
C ILE A 20 -51.61 -6.46 13.15
N GLU A 21 -50.33 -6.59 12.79
CA GLU A 21 -49.43 -5.43 12.68
C GLU A 21 -49.77 -4.57 11.46
N ALA A 22 -50.24 -5.19 10.37
CA ALA A 22 -50.61 -4.48 9.16
C ALA A 22 -51.81 -3.52 9.35
N GLU A 23 -52.76 -3.86 10.23
CA GLU A 23 -53.90 -3.00 10.55
C GLU A 23 -53.46 -1.74 11.33
N TYR A 24 -52.57 -1.88 12.32
CA TYR A 24 -52.05 -0.73 13.05
C TYR A 24 -51.28 0.26 12.17
N TYR A 25 -50.46 -0.24 11.24
CA TYR A 25 -49.75 0.64 10.28
C TYR A 25 -50.72 1.34 9.34
N ARG A 26 -51.78 0.64 8.92
CA ARG A 26 -52.84 1.22 8.08
C ARG A 26 -53.59 2.33 8.81
N GLU A 27 -54.04 2.07 10.03
CA GLU A 27 -54.74 3.06 10.86
C GLU A 27 -53.87 4.27 11.15
N GLY A 28 -52.59 4.06 11.49
CA GLY A 28 -51.63 5.14 11.73
C GLY A 28 -51.43 6.02 10.49
N ALA A 29 -51.21 5.42 9.32
CA ALA A 29 -51.08 6.18 8.07
C ALA A 29 -52.36 6.92 7.68
N GLN A 30 -53.54 6.32 7.89
CA GLN A 30 -54.84 6.95 7.66
C GLN A 30 -55.03 8.20 8.53
N ASP A 31 -54.77 8.08 9.82
CA ASP A 31 -54.87 9.19 10.75
C ASP A 31 -53.96 10.35 10.36
N LEU A 32 -52.73 10.04 9.94
CA LEU A 32 -51.78 11.05 9.45
C LEU A 32 -52.25 11.76 8.19
N ILE A 33 -52.78 11.01 7.22
CA ILE A 33 -53.29 11.58 5.97
C ILE A 33 -54.48 12.49 6.26
N ARG A 34 -55.39 12.10 7.17
CA ARG A 34 -56.51 12.96 7.61
C ARG A 34 -56.05 14.25 8.29
N ARG A 35 -54.94 14.20 9.03
CA ARG A 35 -54.34 15.38 9.68
C ARG A 35 -53.64 16.31 8.69
N LEU A 36 -53.12 15.79 7.58
CA LEU A 36 -52.32 16.53 6.60
C LEU A 36 -53.14 17.03 5.41
N VAL A 37 -54.07 16.21 4.91
CA VAL A 37 -54.84 16.47 3.69
C VAL A 37 -56.17 17.13 4.07
N PRO A 38 -56.53 18.27 3.46
CA PRO A 38 -57.83 18.90 3.66
C PRO A 38 -59.00 17.95 3.43
N SER A 39 -60.03 18.01 4.29
CA SER A 39 -61.18 17.11 4.23
C SER A 39 -61.96 17.22 2.91
N ASP A 40 -61.97 18.39 2.28
CA ASP A 40 -62.61 18.63 0.97
C ASP A 40 -61.93 17.89 -0.20
N LEU A 41 -60.69 17.40 -0.01
CA LEU A 41 -60.00 16.54 -0.98
C LEU A 41 -60.19 15.05 -0.68
N LEU A 42 -60.56 14.70 0.56
CA LEU A 42 -60.81 13.31 0.98
C LEU A 42 -62.29 12.92 0.81
N GLU A 43 -63.19 13.89 0.83
CA GLU A 43 -64.64 13.71 0.64
C GLU A 43 -65.04 13.95 -0.82
N ASP A 44 -65.99 13.17 -1.32
CA ASP A 44 -66.47 13.23 -2.72
C ASP A 44 -67.37 14.46 -2.94
N GLY A 45 -66.75 15.64 -3.01
CA GLY A 45 -67.41 16.95 -3.01
C GLY A 45 -67.99 17.41 -4.36
N GLY A 46 -68.12 16.53 -5.36
CA GLY A 46 -68.68 16.87 -6.67
C GLY A 46 -67.77 17.69 -7.61
N VAL A 47 -66.48 17.84 -7.26
CA VAL A 47 -65.46 18.45 -8.12
C VAL A 47 -64.91 17.40 -9.10
N SER A 48 -64.61 17.81 -10.34
CA SER A 48 -63.98 16.94 -11.35
C SER A 48 -62.66 16.35 -10.83
N LEU A 49 -62.54 15.01 -10.82
CA LEU A 49 -61.38 14.24 -10.31
C LEU A 49 -60.02 14.77 -10.84
N PRO A 50 -59.85 15.10 -12.14
CA PRO A 50 -58.63 15.76 -12.63
C PRO A 50 -58.25 17.05 -11.91
N SER A 51 -59.22 17.87 -11.52
CA SER A 51 -58.97 19.14 -10.82
C SER A 51 -58.55 18.90 -9.37
N GLN A 52 -59.11 17.90 -8.69
CA GLN A 52 -58.70 17.50 -7.35
C GLN A 52 -57.28 16.93 -7.35
N ARG A 53 -56.96 16.05 -8.32
CA ARG A 53 -55.61 15.48 -8.50
C ARG A 53 -54.56 16.57 -8.76
N ALA A 54 -54.86 17.55 -9.62
CA ALA A 54 -53.95 18.67 -9.88
C ALA A 54 -53.71 19.52 -8.62
N ARG A 55 -54.78 19.89 -7.90
CA ARG A 55 -54.69 20.64 -6.63
C ARG A 55 -53.88 19.90 -5.58
N PHE A 56 -54.08 18.59 -5.44
CA PHE A 56 -53.30 17.76 -4.51
C PHE A 56 -51.82 17.71 -4.90
N ALA A 57 -51.51 17.54 -6.18
CA ALA A 57 -50.13 17.53 -6.67
C ALA A 57 -49.39 18.84 -6.39
N ASP A 58 -50.05 19.99 -6.56
CA ASP A 58 -49.49 21.33 -6.29
C ASP A 58 -49.26 21.59 -4.79
N MET A 59 -49.93 20.86 -3.91
CA MET A 59 -49.78 20.99 -2.46
C MET A 59 -48.58 20.21 -1.90
N LEU A 60 -48.04 19.24 -2.63
CA LEU A 60 -46.92 18.43 -2.15
C LEU A 60 -45.58 19.18 -2.28
N PRO A 61 -44.65 19.03 -1.32
CA PRO A 61 -44.76 18.25 -0.09
C PRO A 61 -45.52 19.02 1.00
N LEU A 62 -46.36 18.33 1.77
CA LEU A 62 -47.04 18.89 2.94
C LEU A 62 -46.21 18.66 4.20
N ILE A 63 -46.01 19.71 4.98
CA ILE A 63 -45.36 19.65 6.29
C ILE A 63 -46.24 20.41 7.28
N CYS A 64 -46.57 19.75 8.38
CA CYS A 64 -47.36 20.34 9.45
C CYS A 64 -46.71 20.08 10.80
N TRP A 65 -47.07 20.90 11.78
CA TRP A 65 -46.52 20.85 13.12
C TRP A 65 -47.68 20.96 14.11
N SER A 66 -47.63 20.22 15.21
CA SER A 66 -48.63 20.36 16.27
C SER A 66 -48.52 21.71 16.95
N ASP A 67 -49.65 22.23 17.42
CA ASP A 67 -49.68 23.47 18.18
C ASP A 67 -49.05 23.28 19.57
N LEU A 68 -47.90 23.93 19.78
CA LEU A 68 -47.18 23.99 21.06
C LEU A 68 -47.97 24.69 22.17
N SER A 69 -49.10 25.33 21.89
CA SER A 69 -50.00 25.88 22.91
C SER A 69 -50.76 24.78 23.67
N ARG A 70 -51.03 23.63 23.03
CA ARG A 70 -51.83 22.53 23.59
C ARG A 70 -50.99 21.53 24.37
N ALA A 71 -49.73 21.33 23.97
CA ALA A 71 -48.77 20.45 24.63
C ALA A 71 -47.38 21.12 24.60
N PRO A 72 -47.03 21.92 25.63
CA PRO A 72 -45.86 22.80 25.57
C PRO A 72 -44.51 22.06 25.51
N CYS A 73 -44.46 20.77 25.83
CA CYS A 73 -43.24 19.97 25.84
C CYS A 73 -43.19 18.90 24.75
N ALA A 74 -44.23 18.73 23.94
CA ALA A 74 -44.29 17.71 22.90
C ALA A 74 -44.66 18.35 21.55
N LEU A 75 -43.77 18.19 20.57
CA LEU A 75 -43.98 18.66 19.21
C LEU A 75 -44.11 17.46 18.27
N SER A 76 -45.26 17.30 17.63
CA SER A 76 -45.42 16.41 16.49
C SER A 76 -45.11 17.17 15.20
N VAL A 77 -44.30 16.56 14.35
CA VAL A 77 -43.95 17.04 13.01
C VAL A 77 -44.41 16.01 12.01
N LEU A 78 -45.27 16.42 11.09
CA LEU A 78 -45.90 15.56 10.10
C LEU A 78 -45.39 15.90 8.70
N MET A 79 -45.23 14.89 7.86
CA MET A 79 -44.80 15.03 6.48
C MET A 79 -45.62 14.13 5.56
N LEU A 80 -46.05 14.66 4.41
CA LEU A 80 -46.55 13.88 3.28
C LEU A 80 -45.89 14.38 2.00
N CYS A 81 -45.18 13.50 1.29
CA CYS A 81 -44.51 13.84 0.04
C CYS A 81 -44.58 12.68 -0.96
N LYS A 82 -44.23 12.95 -2.22
CA LYS A 82 -43.97 11.88 -3.18
C LYS A 82 -42.84 10.99 -2.67
N TYR A 83 -42.97 9.69 -2.87
CA TYR A 83 -41.98 8.72 -2.42
C TYR A 83 -40.63 9.02 -3.07
N ARG A 84 -39.61 8.98 -2.22
CA ARG A 84 -38.22 9.05 -2.63
C ARG A 84 -37.38 8.29 -1.64
N LEU A 85 -36.42 7.53 -2.17
CA LEU A 85 -35.39 6.90 -1.37
C LEU A 85 -34.76 7.95 -0.42
N ASN A 86 -34.63 7.59 0.86
CA ASN A 86 -34.06 8.43 1.92
C ASN A 86 -34.82 9.73 2.26
N ALA A 87 -36.03 9.99 1.74
CA ALA A 87 -36.82 11.17 2.15
C ALA A 87 -37.14 11.14 3.65
N CYS A 88 -37.64 10.00 4.13
CA CYS A 88 -38.05 9.83 5.53
C CYS A 88 -36.82 9.81 6.49
N HIS A 89 -35.64 9.35 6.06
CA HIS A 89 -34.37 9.52 6.79
C HIS A 89 -33.90 10.98 6.82
N PHE A 90 -33.95 11.68 5.68
CA PHE A 90 -33.60 13.11 5.62
C PHE A 90 -34.51 13.93 6.55
N PHE A 91 -35.82 13.67 6.53
CA PHE A 91 -36.79 14.28 7.44
C PHE A 91 -36.44 14.02 8.92
N TYR A 92 -36.14 12.76 9.28
CA TYR A 92 -35.72 12.40 10.63
C TYR A 92 -34.48 13.19 11.07
N ASP A 93 -33.43 13.24 10.23
CA ASP A 93 -32.22 13.98 10.55
C ASP A 93 -32.50 15.49 10.67
N MET A 94 -33.29 16.06 9.74
CA MET A 94 -33.71 17.47 9.74
C MET A 94 -34.30 17.90 11.07
N VAL A 95 -35.25 17.13 11.57
CA VAL A 95 -35.96 17.46 12.80
C VAL A 95 -35.14 17.04 14.03
N SER A 96 -34.49 15.88 14.05
CA SER A 96 -33.80 15.38 15.26
C SER A 96 -32.52 16.15 15.61
N ARG A 97 -31.83 16.72 14.60
CA ARG A 97 -30.51 17.34 14.79
C ARG A 97 -30.49 18.85 14.65
N TRP A 98 -31.38 19.41 13.84
CA TRP A 98 -31.31 20.82 13.47
C TRP A 98 -32.56 21.63 13.79
N LEU A 99 -33.62 20.99 14.33
CA LEU A 99 -34.76 21.72 14.87
C LEU A 99 -34.33 22.70 15.98
N LEU A 100 -33.46 22.25 16.89
CA LEU A 100 -32.80 23.09 17.87
C LEU A 100 -31.34 23.35 17.46
N PRO A 101 -30.89 24.62 17.38
CA PRO A 101 -29.48 24.92 17.13
C PRO A 101 -28.57 24.30 18.19
N GLN A 102 -27.50 23.63 17.75
CA GLN A 102 -26.45 23.06 18.61
C GLN A 102 -26.90 21.95 19.58
N LYS A 103 -28.15 21.47 19.49
CA LYS A 103 -28.71 20.48 20.41
C LYS A 103 -29.56 19.47 19.65
N ARG A 104 -29.33 18.18 19.90
CA ARG A 104 -30.22 17.13 19.40
C ARG A 104 -31.50 17.08 20.25
N VAL A 105 -32.65 16.96 19.60
CA VAL A 105 -33.93 16.74 20.27
C VAL A 105 -34.13 15.25 20.51
N ASN A 106 -34.81 14.92 21.60
CA ASN A 106 -35.14 13.53 21.89
C ASN A 106 -36.39 13.14 21.09
N VAL A 107 -36.29 12.08 20.29
CA VAL A 107 -37.40 11.56 19.49
C VAL A 107 -38.13 10.52 20.33
N GLU A 108 -39.38 10.82 20.71
CA GLU A 108 -40.23 9.90 21.48
C GLU A 108 -40.92 8.89 20.57
N LEU A 109 -41.31 9.32 19.38
CA LEU A 109 -41.97 8.49 18.38
C LEU A 109 -41.53 8.90 16.97
N PHE A 110 -41.26 7.91 16.13
CA PHE A 110 -41.07 8.09 14.70
C PHE A 110 -41.87 7.02 13.96
N PHE A 111 -42.86 7.45 13.20
CA PHE A 111 -43.66 6.62 12.31
C PHE A 111 -43.40 7.05 10.87
N ALA A 112 -43.20 6.10 9.97
CA ALA A 112 -43.13 6.35 8.55
C ALA A 112 -43.74 5.17 7.78
N SER A 113 -44.49 5.47 6.72
CA SER A 113 -45.11 4.48 5.85
C SER A 113 -45.17 4.99 4.42
N ASP A 114 -45.04 4.07 3.47
CA ASP A 114 -45.28 4.35 2.06
C ASP A 114 -46.72 3.95 1.70
N VAL A 115 -47.43 4.83 1.01
CA VAL A 115 -48.87 4.69 0.74
C VAL A 115 -49.20 5.14 -0.68
N ARG A 116 -50.22 4.54 -1.27
CA ARG A 116 -50.85 5.03 -2.51
C ARG A 116 -52.24 5.54 -2.19
N LEU A 117 -52.58 6.67 -2.82
CA LEU A 117 -53.89 7.29 -2.75
C LEU A 117 -54.48 7.36 -4.18
N PRO A 118 -54.93 6.25 -4.78
CA PRO A 118 -55.30 6.20 -6.20
C PRO A 118 -56.38 7.21 -6.60
N HIS A 119 -57.20 7.70 -5.68
CA HIS A 119 -58.18 8.75 -5.95
C HIS A 119 -57.53 10.13 -6.16
N LEU A 120 -56.40 10.43 -5.47
CA LEU A 120 -55.71 11.72 -5.52
C LEU A 120 -54.38 11.72 -6.29
N SER A 121 -53.69 10.57 -6.39
CA SER A 121 -52.42 10.44 -7.09
C SER A 121 -52.14 9.00 -7.48
N ASP A 122 -51.54 8.82 -8.65
CA ASP A 122 -51.04 7.51 -9.10
C ASP A 122 -49.60 7.25 -8.58
N ASP A 123 -48.95 8.25 -7.98
CA ASP A 123 -47.60 8.14 -7.41
C ASP A 123 -47.62 7.44 -6.04
N LEU A 124 -46.55 6.70 -5.71
CA LEU A 124 -46.28 6.27 -4.34
C LEU A 124 -45.90 7.49 -3.49
N LEU A 125 -46.40 7.57 -2.26
CA LEU A 125 -46.18 8.68 -1.33
C LEU A 125 -45.49 8.17 -0.05
N CYS A 126 -44.62 8.96 0.59
CA CYS A 126 -44.15 8.70 1.97
C CYS A 126 -44.93 9.61 2.92
N VAL A 127 -45.54 9.02 3.95
CA VAL A 127 -46.13 9.74 5.08
C VAL A 127 -45.31 9.45 6.34
N ALA A 128 -45.02 10.48 7.13
CA ALA A 128 -44.26 10.33 8.36
C ALA A 128 -44.74 11.27 9.46
N GLU A 129 -44.60 10.82 10.71
CA GLU A 129 -44.76 11.62 11.92
C GLU A 129 -43.57 11.42 12.83
N MET A 130 -43.06 12.52 13.37
CA MET A 130 -42.03 12.51 14.41
C MET A 130 -42.47 13.34 15.60
N VAL A 131 -42.54 12.71 16.77
CA VAL A 131 -42.86 13.37 18.03
C VAL A 131 -41.57 13.58 18.82
N VAL A 132 -41.30 14.84 19.18
CA VAL A 132 -40.09 15.23 19.91
C VAL A 132 -40.42 15.91 21.24
N HIS A 133 -39.58 15.63 22.23
CA HIS A 133 -39.68 16.23 23.56
C HIS A 133 -38.82 17.49 23.70
N LEU A 134 -39.43 18.59 24.13
CA LEU A 134 -38.76 19.87 24.42
C LEU A 134 -38.61 20.04 25.94
N LYS A 135 -37.36 20.15 26.41
CA LYS A 135 -37.03 20.06 27.84
C LYS A 135 -37.28 21.36 28.62
N SER A 136 -37.44 22.49 27.94
CA SER A 136 -37.51 23.80 28.57
C SER A 136 -38.32 24.80 27.74
N ALA A 137 -38.88 25.84 28.39
CA ALA A 137 -39.55 26.94 27.69
C ALA A 137 -38.63 27.67 26.69
N GLN A 138 -37.32 27.72 26.97
CA GLN A 138 -36.32 28.26 26.05
C GLN A 138 -36.20 27.42 24.77
N ASP A 139 -36.23 26.09 24.88
CA ASP A 139 -36.25 25.19 23.72
C ASP A 139 -37.51 25.46 22.87
N VAL A 140 -38.67 25.62 23.50
CA VAL A 140 -39.95 25.93 22.82
C VAL A 140 -39.86 27.23 22.01
N GLU A 141 -39.32 28.30 22.61
CA GLU A 141 -39.13 29.56 21.89
C GLU A 141 -38.10 29.47 20.76
N ALA A 142 -37.02 28.72 20.96
CA ALA A 142 -36.00 28.51 19.93
C ALA A 142 -36.56 27.75 18.74
N VAL A 143 -37.37 26.70 18.99
CA VAL A 143 -38.10 25.99 17.94
C VAL A 143 -39.03 26.93 17.19
N ARG A 144 -39.87 27.71 17.89
CA ARG A 144 -40.80 28.67 17.24
C ARG A 144 -40.09 29.63 16.29
N ARG A 145 -38.88 30.08 16.63
CA ARG A 145 -38.07 30.96 15.78
C ARG A 145 -37.49 30.26 14.55
N ASN A 146 -37.15 28.97 14.66
CA ASN A 146 -36.44 28.22 13.63
C ASN A 146 -37.37 27.38 12.73
N LEU A 147 -38.61 27.15 13.15
CA LEU A 147 -39.55 26.19 12.56
C LEU A 147 -39.79 26.43 11.07
N HIS A 148 -40.03 27.68 10.66
CA HIS A 148 -40.26 28.00 9.25
C HIS A 148 -39.01 27.80 8.36
N GLY A 149 -37.81 28.02 8.93
CA GLY A 149 -36.56 27.77 8.21
C GLY A 149 -36.35 26.28 7.97
N ILE A 150 -36.54 25.47 9.02
CA ILE A 150 -36.44 24.01 8.95
C ILE A 150 -37.52 23.43 8.02
N GLU A 151 -38.76 23.93 8.10
CA GLU A 151 -39.82 23.54 7.19
C GLU A 151 -39.42 23.74 5.72
N THR A 152 -38.92 24.93 5.39
CA THR A 152 -38.48 25.27 4.04
C THR A 152 -37.37 24.32 3.54
N GLU A 153 -36.38 24.05 4.40
CA GLU A 153 -35.30 23.12 4.09
C GLU A 153 -35.78 21.68 3.91
N ILE A 154 -36.73 21.23 4.74
CA ILE A 154 -37.35 19.91 4.59
C ILE A 154 -38.09 19.86 3.25
N ARG A 155 -38.94 20.85 2.92
CA ARG A 155 -39.70 20.89 1.65
C ARG A 155 -38.77 20.77 0.44
N LEU A 156 -37.72 21.59 0.39
CA LEU A 156 -36.73 21.55 -0.68
C LEU A 156 -36.01 20.20 -0.74
N GLY A 157 -35.60 19.69 0.42
CA GLY A 157 -34.81 18.49 0.52
C GLY A 157 -35.59 17.21 0.23
N VAL A 158 -36.88 17.10 0.56
CA VAL A 158 -37.67 15.89 0.26
C VAL A 158 -38.06 15.81 -1.23
N VAL A 159 -38.25 16.97 -1.87
CA VAL A 159 -38.55 17.05 -3.32
C VAL A 159 -37.34 16.70 -4.17
N SER A 160 -36.12 17.08 -3.75
CA SER A 160 -34.93 16.98 -4.59
C SER A 160 -33.74 16.38 -3.86
N ASN A 161 -33.17 15.31 -4.43
CA ASN A 161 -31.92 14.71 -3.95
C ASN A 161 -30.76 15.71 -4.00
N TYR A 162 -30.76 16.62 -4.98
CA TYR A 162 -29.75 17.66 -5.06
C TYR A 162 -29.83 18.62 -3.87
N HIS A 163 -31.04 19.08 -3.52
CA HIS A 163 -31.22 20.00 -2.39
C HIS A 163 -30.96 19.32 -1.05
N ALA A 164 -31.44 18.09 -0.84
CA ALA A 164 -31.11 17.33 0.37
C ALA A 164 -29.60 17.22 0.58
N ARG A 165 -28.86 16.86 -0.48
CA ARG A 165 -27.39 16.78 -0.44
C ARG A 165 -26.75 18.09 -0.08
N ARG A 166 -27.14 19.20 -0.71
CA ARG A 166 -26.60 20.53 -0.41
C ARG A 166 -26.86 20.98 1.01
N ILE A 167 -28.06 20.73 1.53
CA ILE A 167 -28.45 21.08 2.90
C ILE A 167 -27.61 20.26 3.89
N LEU A 168 -27.46 18.95 3.66
CA LEU A 168 -26.65 18.08 4.53
C LEU A 168 -25.14 18.37 4.42
N GLU A 169 -24.64 18.75 3.25
CA GLU A 169 -23.26 19.22 3.06
C GLU A 169 -22.97 20.44 3.93
N PHE A 170 -23.88 21.42 3.94
CA PHE A 170 -23.73 22.64 4.73
C PHE A 170 -23.90 22.39 6.24
N LYS A 171 -24.85 21.54 6.63
CA LYS A 171 -25.16 21.25 8.04
C LYS A 171 -24.32 20.14 8.68
N GLY A 172 -23.55 19.41 7.87
CA GLY A 172 -22.68 18.31 8.26
C GLY A 172 -23.43 16.97 8.38
N LEU A 173 -22.89 15.93 7.74
CA LEU A 173 -23.44 14.58 7.80
C LEU A 173 -23.00 13.82 9.06
N SER A 174 -23.87 12.94 9.55
CA SER A 174 -23.50 11.91 10.54
C SER A 174 -22.56 10.86 9.94
N ALA A 175 -21.86 10.08 10.77
CA ALA A 175 -21.00 9.00 10.26
C ALA A 175 -21.80 7.95 9.47
N ASP A 176 -22.98 7.59 9.96
CA ASP A 176 -23.90 6.65 9.29
C ASP A 176 -24.52 7.27 8.03
N GLY A 177 -24.86 8.56 8.09
CA GLY A 177 -25.34 9.33 6.96
C GLY A 177 -24.30 9.43 5.85
N LYS A 178 -23.03 9.72 6.18
CA LYS A 178 -21.92 9.67 5.21
C LYS A 178 -21.80 8.28 4.59
N THR A 179 -21.92 7.23 5.39
CA THR A 179 -21.85 5.85 4.91
C THR A 179 -22.99 5.52 3.94
N ALA A 180 -24.23 5.91 4.25
CA ALA A 180 -25.38 5.75 3.38
C ALA A 180 -25.21 6.52 2.06
N MET A 181 -24.71 7.75 2.12
CA MET A 181 -24.42 8.57 0.94
C MET A 181 -23.31 7.96 0.06
N ILE A 182 -22.28 7.37 0.68
CA ILE A 182 -21.23 6.63 -0.04
C ILE A 182 -21.85 5.41 -0.73
N GLN A 183 -22.65 4.63 -0.01
CA GLN A 183 -23.30 3.43 -0.55
C GLN A 183 -24.23 3.76 -1.72
N GLU A 184 -25.04 4.82 -1.62
CA GLU A 184 -25.89 5.29 -2.71
C GLU A 184 -25.07 5.69 -3.94
N LYS A 185 -23.95 6.41 -3.72
CA LYS A 185 -23.05 6.80 -4.81
C LYS A 185 -22.42 5.60 -5.49
N ILE A 186 -21.96 4.61 -4.71
CA ILE A 186 -21.41 3.35 -5.24
C ILE A 186 -22.50 2.58 -6.01
N GLY A 187 -23.72 2.47 -5.48
CA GLY A 187 -24.86 1.86 -6.16
C GLY A 187 -25.17 2.51 -7.51
N SER A 188 -25.12 3.85 -7.57
CA SER A 188 -25.31 4.59 -8.83
C SER A 188 -24.21 4.31 -9.86
N LEU A 189 -22.97 4.04 -9.42
CA LEU A 189 -21.87 3.69 -10.32
C LEU A 189 -22.04 2.30 -10.92
N ILE A 190 -22.54 1.34 -10.15
CA ILE A 190 -22.85 -0.01 -10.65
C ILE A 190 -23.95 0.07 -11.74
N GLN A 191 -24.99 0.89 -11.50
CA GLN A 191 -26.08 1.06 -12.48
C GLN A 191 -25.61 1.77 -13.76
N SER A 192 -24.83 2.84 -13.62
CA SER A 192 -24.42 3.67 -14.76
C SER A 192 -23.19 3.14 -15.51
N HIS A 193 -22.31 2.37 -14.84
CA HIS A 193 -21.02 1.89 -15.35
C HIS A 193 -20.81 0.41 -15.03
N SER A 194 -21.82 -0.42 -15.32
CA SER A 194 -21.86 -1.85 -14.98
C SER A 194 -20.72 -2.71 -15.55
N LYS A 195 -20.05 -2.24 -16.61
CA LYS A 195 -18.86 -2.93 -17.16
C LYS A 195 -17.64 -2.78 -16.24
N ASP A 196 -17.48 -1.61 -15.65
CA ASP A 196 -16.30 -1.26 -14.85
C ASP A 196 -16.48 -1.67 -13.39
N PHE A 197 -17.71 -1.57 -12.86
CA PHE A 197 -18.02 -1.84 -11.46
C PHE A 197 -18.95 -3.04 -11.30
N ASP A 198 -18.48 -4.05 -10.57
CA ASP A 198 -19.27 -5.22 -10.17
C ASP A 198 -19.76 -5.08 -8.71
N GLN A 199 -20.48 -6.09 -8.22
CA GLN A 199 -20.94 -6.10 -6.83
C GLN A 199 -19.78 -6.17 -5.81
N GLY A 200 -18.58 -6.57 -6.24
CA GLY A 200 -17.39 -6.66 -5.39
C GLY A 200 -16.92 -5.31 -4.85
N ILE A 201 -17.32 -4.20 -5.47
CA ILE A 201 -17.04 -2.85 -4.94
C ILE A 201 -17.70 -2.61 -3.58
N PHE A 202 -18.83 -3.25 -3.25
CA PHE A 202 -19.45 -3.11 -1.92
C PHE A 202 -18.61 -3.78 -0.84
N SER A 203 -18.03 -4.94 -1.11
CA SER A 203 -17.09 -5.59 -0.20
C SER A 203 -15.86 -4.73 0.02
N GLN A 204 -15.33 -4.11 -1.03
CA GLN A 204 -14.20 -3.18 -0.93
C GLN A 204 -14.56 -1.90 -0.17
N MET A 205 -15.78 -1.36 -0.39
CA MET A 205 -16.31 -0.22 0.36
C MET A 205 -16.36 -0.55 1.85
N GLN A 206 -16.92 -1.71 2.22
CA GLN A 206 -17.02 -2.15 3.61
C GLN A 206 -15.63 -2.32 4.23
N HIS A 207 -14.72 -3.02 3.55
CA HIS A 207 -13.33 -3.18 4.00
C HIS A 207 -12.66 -1.82 4.23
N PHE A 208 -12.74 -0.91 3.25
CA PHE A 208 -12.18 0.44 3.36
C PHE A 208 -12.75 1.18 4.57
N LEU A 209 -14.08 1.19 4.74
CA LEU A 209 -14.73 1.91 5.82
C LEU A 209 -14.43 1.31 7.20
N VAL A 210 -14.15 0.01 7.32
CA VAL A 210 -13.75 -0.62 8.58
C VAL A 210 -12.29 -0.33 8.92
N CYS A 211 -11.40 -0.33 7.93
CA CYS A 211 -9.96 -0.14 8.15
C CYS A 211 -9.55 1.30 8.41
N VAL A 212 -10.27 2.29 7.87
CA VAL A 212 -9.93 3.71 8.05
C VAL A 212 -10.40 4.26 9.40
N ARG A 213 -9.56 5.10 10.01
CA ARG A 213 -9.85 5.72 11.32
C ARG A 213 -11.07 6.65 11.26
N PRO A 214 -11.79 6.88 12.38
CA PRO A 214 -12.91 7.82 12.41
C PRO A 214 -12.53 9.23 11.94
N ASP A 215 -11.36 9.73 12.34
CA ASP A 215 -10.84 11.03 11.92
C ASP A 215 -10.68 11.13 10.40
N PHE A 216 -10.37 10.00 9.75
CA PHE A 216 -10.29 9.95 8.29
C PHE A 216 -11.62 10.32 7.65
N LYS A 217 -12.71 9.72 8.15
CA LYS A 217 -14.08 9.92 7.66
C LYS A 217 -14.63 11.30 8.02
N ASN A 218 -14.24 11.84 9.17
CA ASN A 218 -14.74 13.12 9.66
C ASN A 218 -14.20 14.28 8.84
N LEU A 219 -12.89 14.29 8.57
CA LEU A 219 -12.20 15.37 7.84
C LEU A 219 -12.51 15.43 6.34
N ARG A 220 -13.07 14.36 5.78
CA ARG A 220 -13.30 14.19 4.35
C ARG A 220 -14.77 14.22 4.01
N ASP A 221 -15.06 14.79 2.87
CA ASP A 221 -16.38 14.72 2.27
C ASP A 221 -16.66 13.32 1.70
N TYR A 222 -17.93 12.93 1.69
CA TYR A 222 -18.36 11.62 1.24
C TYR A 222 -18.09 11.40 -0.26
N HIS A 223 -18.14 12.45 -1.10
CA HIS A 223 -17.79 12.32 -2.53
C HIS A 223 -16.33 11.94 -2.71
N HIS A 224 -15.43 12.52 -1.88
CA HIS A 224 -14.01 12.17 -1.92
C HIS A 224 -13.78 10.73 -1.50
N ILE A 225 -14.43 10.28 -0.41
CA ILE A 225 -14.35 8.88 0.03
C ILE A 225 -14.88 7.92 -1.04
N SER A 226 -16.04 8.20 -1.65
CA SER A 226 -16.55 7.42 -2.78
C SER A 226 -15.56 7.38 -3.94
N ARG A 227 -14.93 8.52 -4.29
CA ARG A 227 -13.91 8.56 -5.35
C ARG A 227 -12.70 7.69 -5.02
N ILE A 228 -12.23 7.69 -3.76
CA ILE A 228 -11.10 6.83 -3.35
C ILE A 228 -11.49 5.36 -3.58
N ILE A 229 -12.63 4.93 -3.03
CA ILE A 229 -13.11 3.54 -3.11
C ILE A 229 -13.27 3.10 -4.57
N SER A 230 -13.95 3.90 -5.39
CA SER A 230 -14.15 3.59 -6.80
C SER A 230 -12.84 3.51 -7.58
N ASN A 231 -11.91 4.43 -7.34
CA ASN A 231 -10.63 4.39 -8.05
C ASN A 231 -9.73 3.24 -7.60
N LEU A 232 -9.71 2.90 -6.29
CA LEU A 232 -8.99 1.72 -5.80
C LEU A 232 -9.55 0.44 -6.41
N HIS A 233 -10.88 0.33 -6.53
CA HIS A 233 -11.54 -0.80 -7.17
C HIS A 233 -11.17 -0.94 -8.65
N SER A 234 -11.34 0.13 -9.43
CA SER A 234 -11.00 0.11 -10.85
C SER A 234 -9.51 -0.17 -11.09
N LEU A 235 -8.64 0.40 -10.25
CA LEU A 235 -7.19 0.22 -10.37
C LEU A 235 -6.81 -1.25 -10.10
N ARG A 236 -7.38 -1.87 -9.05
CA ARG A 236 -7.18 -3.29 -8.76
C ARG A 236 -7.64 -4.17 -9.92
N LYS A 237 -8.88 -3.99 -10.40
CA LYS A 237 -9.45 -4.79 -11.49
C LYS A 237 -8.61 -4.67 -12.77
N PHE A 238 -8.16 -3.47 -13.09
CA PHE A 238 -7.29 -3.23 -14.23
C PHE A 238 -5.93 -3.93 -14.09
N ILE A 239 -5.30 -3.91 -12.91
CA ILE A 239 -4.04 -4.64 -12.68
C ILE A 239 -4.27 -6.14 -12.79
N GLN A 240 -5.30 -6.69 -12.14
CA GLN A 240 -5.63 -8.11 -12.21
C GLN A 240 -5.84 -8.58 -13.66
N GLN A 241 -6.57 -7.80 -14.47
CA GLN A 241 -6.74 -8.10 -15.90
C GLN A 241 -5.40 -8.11 -16.66
N ASN A 242 -4.52 -7.13 -16.41
CA ASN A 242 -3.21 -7.09 -17.06
C ASN A 242 -2.28 -8.21 -16.58
N VAL A 243 -2.37 -8.63 -15.32
CA VAL A 243 -1.62 -9.78 -14.80
C VAL A 243 -2.07 -11.08 -15.47
N LEU A 244 -3.36 -11.26 -15.77
CA LEU A 244 -3.85 -12.43 -16.50
C LEU A 244 -3.29 -12.51 -17.93
N VAL A 245 -3.13 -11.37 -18.60
CA VAL A 245 -2.62 -11.30 -19.98
C VAL A 245 -1.08 -11.35 -20.02
N TYR A 246 -0.42 -10.67 -19.07
CA TYR A 246 1.03 -10.55 -18.97
C TYR A 246 1.49 -10.86 -17.53
N PRO A 247 1.54 -12.15 -17.14
CA PRO A 247 1.80 -12.56 -15.75
C PRO A 247 3.23 -12.26 -15.28
N ASN A 248 4.20 -12.26 -16.20
CA ASN A 248 5.61 -12.02 -15.88
C ASN A 248 6.00 -10.54 -15.94
N LYS A 249 5.02 -9.65 -16.12
CA LYS A 249 5.23 -8.21 -16.29
C LYS A 249 4.82 -7.47 -15.03
N ARG A 250 5.62 -6.48 -14.62
CA ARG A 250 5.23 -5.58 -13.54
C ARG A 250 4.35 -4.45 -14.08
N HIS A 251 3.13 -4.43 -13.59
CA HIS A 251 2.12 -3.40 -13.83
C HIS A 251 2.12 -2.47 -12.61
N VAL A 252 2.47 -1.20 -12.82
CA VAL A 252 2.43 -0.17 -11.78
C VAL A 252 1.58 0.99 -12.28
N ILE A 253 0.60 1.41 -11.49
CA ILE A 253 -0.38 2.42 -11.90
C ILE A 253 -0.57 3.44 -10.78
N PHE A 254 -0.59 4.72 -11.18
CA PHE A 254 -0.85 5.83 -10.29
C PHE A 254 -2.10 6.61 -10.71
N LYS A 255 -2.87 7.05 -9.72
CA LYS A 255 -3.92 8.06 -9.88
C LYS A 255 -3.77 9.14 -8.83
N PHE A 256 -4.06 10.38 -9.23
CA PHE A 256 -3.88 11.56 -8.40
C PHE A 256 -5.22 12.27 -8.23
N LEU A 257 -5.58 12.57 -6.98
CA LEU A 257 -6.84 13.21 -6.61
C LEU A 257 -6.54 14.49 -5.83
N LYS A 258 -6.73 15.64 -6.46
CA LYS A 258 -6.77 16.90 -5.72
C LYS A 258 -8.00 16.95 -4.83
N THR A 259 -7.80 17.30 -3.57
CA THR A 259 -8.89 17.42 -2.59
C THR A 259 -8.55 18.44 -1.51
N LYS A 260 -9.51 18.70 -0.63
CA LYS A 260 -9.34 19.56 0.54
C LYS A 260 -9.83 18.84 1.78
N LEU A 261 -9.12 19.03 2.90
CA LEU A 261 -9.51 18.52 4.20
C LEU A 261 -10.13 19.63 5.04
N THR A 262 -11.28 19.36 5.64
CA THR A 262 -12.00 20.32 6.49
C THR A 262 -11.61 20.05 7.94
N VAL A 263 -10.60 20.78 8.45
CA VAL A 263 -10.14 20.63 9.85
C VAL A 263 -11.08 21.35 10.81
N THR A 264 -11.59 22.50 10.38
CA THR A 264 -12.68 23.26 11.02
C THR A 264 -13.54 23.86 9.91
N PRO A 265 -14.81 24.22 10.16
CA PRO A 265 -15.71 24.79 9.14
C PRO A 265 -15.15 26.02 8.41
N GLN A 266 -14.17 26.71 9.00
CA GLN A 266 -13.54 27.92 8.47
C GLN A 266 -12.11 27.70 7.96
N ARG A 267 -11.56 26.48 8.07
CA ARG A 267 -10.17 26.18 7.69
C ARG A 267 -10.09 24.90 6.87
N GLU A 268 -9.84 25.09 5.58
CA GLU A 268 -9.55 24.03 4.62
C GLU A 268 -8.03 23.87 4.44
N ARG A 269 -7.57 22.63 4.26
CA ARG A 269 -6.18 22.31 3.87
C ARG A 269 -6.16 21.65 2.51
N HIS A 270 -5.36 22.15 1.59
CA HIS A 270 -5.16 21.54 0.27
C HIS A 270 -4.27 20.31 0.38
N VAL A 271 -4.72 19.18 -0.15
CA VAL A 271 -3.94 17.93 -0.15
C VAL A 271 -4.05 17.22 -1.49
N LEU A 272 -3.03 16.43 -1.82
CA LEU A 272 -3.02 15.57 -2.99
C LEU A 272 -3.13 14.11 -2.54
N GLY A 273 -4.26 13.49 -2.83
CA GLY A 273 -4.46 12.05 -2.68
C GLY A 273 -3.73 11.31 -3.81
N ILE A 274 -2.94 10.31 -3.44
CA ILE A 274 -2.17 9.48 -4.36
C ILE A 274 -2.64 8.05 -4.17
N LEU A 275 -3.14 7.46 -5.25
CA LEU A 275 -3.47 6.06 -5.35
C LEU A 275 -2.38 5.39 -6.15
N ALA A 276 -1.81 4.33 -5.59
CA ALA A 276 -0.87 3.46 -6.25
C ALA A 276 -1.46 2.05 -6.29
N GLY A 277 -1.19 1.31 -7.34
CA GLY A 277 -1.27 -0.13 -7.25
C GLY A 277 -0.27 -0.80 -8.14
N LEU A 278 0.08 -2.01 -7.73
CA LEU A 278 1.06 -2.83 -8.41
C LEU A 278 0.79 -4.32 -8.19
N ASN A 279 1.33 -5.14 -9.07
CA ASN A 279 1.45 -6.58 -8.84
C ASN A 279 2.84 -6.96 -8.33
N PHE A 280 2.86 -8.02 -7.53
CA PHE A 280 4.09 -8.69 -7.12
C PHE A 280 4.43 -9.80 -8.10
N LEU A 281 5.71 -9.87 -8.48
CA LEU A 281 6.23 -10.92 -9.36
C LEU A 281 6.84 -12.08 -8.57
N GLN A 282 7.22 -11.84 -7.32
CA GLN A 282 7.84 -12.81 -6.43
C GLN A 282 7.12 -12.83 -5.08
N GLU A 283 7.13 -13.96 -4.39
CA GLU A 283 6.36 -14.19 -3.14
C GLU A 283 6.80 -13.31 -1.95
N HIS A 284 7.98 -12.68 -2.00
CA HIS A 284 8.56 -11.92 -0.88
C HIS A 284 8.82 -10.45 -1.20
N GLU A 285 8.15 -9.93 -2.22
CA GLU A 285 8.19 -8.51 -2.51
C GLU A 285 7.33 -7.74 -1.50
N VAL A 286 7.88 -6.62 -1.01
CA VAL A 286 7.21 -5.74 -0.07
C VAL A 286 7.11 -4.34 -0.63
N PHE A 287 5.89 -3.83 -0.61
CA PHE A 287 5.61 -2.44 -0.92
C PHE A 287 4.77 -1.81 0.21
N GLU A 288 5.30 -0.74 0.79
CA GLU A 288 4.71 -0.03 1.92
C GLU A 288 4.62 1.47 1.66
N THR A 289 3.84 2.15 2.49
CA THR A 289 3.66 3.61 2.45
C THR A 289 5.00 4.35 2.49
N GLY A 290 5.98 3.84 3.23
CA GLY A 290 7.33 4.41 3.32
C GLY A 290 8.08 4.43 1.98
N HIS A 291 7.88 3.42 1.12
CA HIS A 291 8.48 3.36 -0.21
C HIS A 291 7.87 4.42 -1.13
N LEU A 292 6.55 4.55 -1.10
CA LEU A 292 5.83 5.55 -1.89
C LEU A 292 6.20 6.97 -1.49
N ILE A 293 6.26 7.27 -0.19
CA ILE A 293 6.64 8.60 0.30
C ILE A 293 8.08 8.95 -0.08
N ALA A 294 9.02 8.01 0.02
CA ALA A 294 10.40 8.25 -0.38
C ALA A 294 10.53 8.57 -1.88
N ALA A 295 9.81 7.86 -2.74
CA ALA A 295 9.78 8.13 -4.17
C ALA A 295 9.19 9.52 -4.48
N ILE A 296 8.12 9.92 -3.78
CA ILE A 296 7.55 11.26 -3.94
C ILE A 296 8.55 12.33 -3.47
N GLN A 297 9.19 12.15 -2.31
CA GLN A 297 10.15 13.11 -1.75
C GLN A 297 11.41 13.29 -2.60
N LYS A 298 11.77 12.29 -3.43
CA LYS A 298 12.85 12.43 -4.42
C LYS A 298 12.54 13.49 -5.47
N ASN A 299 11.26 13.66 -5.83
CA ASN A 299 10.82 14.65 -6.80
C ASN A 299 10.40 15.97 -6.11
N LEU A 300 9.81 15.88 -4.92
CA LEU A 300 9.31 17.01 -4.14
C LEU A 300 9.80 16.91 -2.68
N PRO A 301 11.00 17.41 -2.34
CA PRO A 301 11.65 17.13 -1.04
C PRO A 301 10.91 17.66 0.19
N SER A 302 10.12 18.72 0.03
CA SER A 302 9.45 19.41 1.15
C SER A 302 8.09 18.82 1.51
N ILE A 303 7.56 17.85 0.76
CA ILE A 303 6.22 17.30 1.00
C ILE A 303 6.14 16.44 2.27
N ARG A 304 4.98 16.53 2.93
CA ARG A 304 4.68 15.78 4.16
C ARG A 304 3.50 14.84 3.93
N LEU A 305 3.56 13.67 4.54
CA LEU A 305 2.42 12.76 4.63
C LEU A 305 1.39 13.35 5.60
N VAL A 306 0.11 13.32 5.23
CA VAL A 306 -0.98 13.67 6.13
C VAL A 306 -1.20 12.52 7.11
N ASP A 307 -1.10 12.79 8.40
CA ASP A 307 -1.23 11.77 9.44
C ASP A 307 -2.58 11.03 9.36
N GLY A 308 -2.51 9.70 9.44
CA GLY A 308 -3.69 8.84 9.38
C GLY A 308 -4.41 8.82 8.02
N SER A 309 -3.83 9.40 6.95
CA SER A 309 -4.41 9.35 5.60
C SER A 309 -4.09 8.07 4.82
N ALA A 310 -3.07 7.33 5.24
CA ALA A 310 -2.60 6.15 4.53
C ALA A 310 -3.58 4.98 4.72
N PHE A 311 -3.95 4.35 3.61
CA PHE A 311 -4.74 3.12 3.55
C PHE A 311 -3.97 2.12 2.68
N LEU A 312 -3.70 0.94 3.25
CA LEU A 312 -2.97 -0.13 2.59
C LEU A 312 -3.91 -1.33 2.44
N ASP A 313 -4.22 -1.68 1.20
CA ASP A 313 -5.07 -2.82 0.89
C ASP A 313 -4.20 -4.03 0.54
N LYS A 314 -3.91 -4.84 1.57
CA LYS A 314 -3.21 -6.12 1.45
C LYS A 314 -4.19 -7.23 1.02
N GLY A 315 -4.80 -7.06 -0.16
CA GLY A 315 -5.77 -8.01 -0.72
C GLY A 315 -5.13 -9.35 -1.13
N GLU A 316 -5.54 -9.90 -2.27
CA GLU A 316 -4.94 -11.12 -2.83
C GLU A 316 -3.42 -10.96 -3.00
N ALA A 317 -2.67 -12.04 -2.72
CA ALA A 317 -1.21 -12.03 -2.60
C ALA A 317 -0.45 -11.48 -3.84
N SER A 318 -1.10 -11.40 -5.01
CA SER A 318 -0.49 -10.95 -6.25
C SER A 318 -0.64 -9.46 -6.53
N VAL A 319 -1.59 -8.74 -5.92
CA VAL A 319 -1.87 -7.34 -6.23
C VAL A 319 -2.11 -6.52 -4.96
N GLN A 320 -1.38 -5.40 -4.85
CA GLN A 320 -1.51 -4.47 -3.75
C GLN A 320 -1.95 -3.09 -4.25
N THR A 321 -2.80 -2.43 -3.46
CA THR A 321 -3.16 -1.03 -3.69
C THR A 321 -2.92 -0.21 -2.43
N ILE A 322 -2.44 1.02 -2.62
CA ILE A 322 -2.13 1.98 -1.56
C ILE A 322 -2.85 3.28 -1.88
N TYR A 323 -3.44 3.89 -0.86
CA TYR A 323 -3.85 5.29 -0.87
C TYR A 323 -3.09 6.04 0.22
N LEU A 324 -2.65 7.25 -0.07
CA LEU A 324 -2.15 8.20 0.93
C LEU A 324 -2.41 9.64 0.50
N GLU A 325 -2.34 10.59 1.42
CA GLU A 325 -2.43 12.00 1.11
C GLU A 325 -1.16 12.73 1.49
N ILE A 326 -0.72 13.64 0.63
CA ILE A 326 0.42 14.51 0.88
C ILE A 326 0.00 15.97 0.88
N GLU A 327 0.75 16.78 1.60
CA GLU A 327 0.59 18.21 1.67
C GLU A 327 1.92 18.95 1.56
N LYS A 328 1.85 20.19 1.08
CA LYS A 328 2.99 21.10 1.12
C LYS A 328 3.05 21.80 2.49
N PRO A 329 4.25 22.12 3.01
CA PRO A 329 4.39 22.79 4.30
C PRO A 329 3.76 24.19 4.34
N ASP A 330 3.67 24.85 3.19
CA ASP A 330 3.08 26.18 3.02
C ASP A 330 1.54 26.14 2.90
N GLY A 331 0.95 24.94 2.80
CA GLY A 331 -0.49 24.73 2.64
C GLY A 331 -1.03 25.10 1.25
N THR A 332 -0.16 25.36 0.27
CA THR A 332 -0.59 25.68 -1.10
C THR A 332 -1.05 24.43 -1.87
N ASP A 333 -1.86 24.63 -2.91
CA ASP A 333 -2.27 23.55 -3.80
C ASP A 333 -1.12 23.07 -4.69
N PHE A 334 -1.21 21.84 -5.19
CA PHE A 334 -0.24 21.28 -6.11
C PHE A 334 -0.46 21.80 -7.54
N THR A 335 0.59 22.20 -8.25
CA THR A 335 0.47 22.67 -9.64
C THR A 335 0.25 21.50 -10.59
N LEU A 336 -0.23 21.79 -11.80
CA LEU A 336 -0.37 20.75 -12.83
C LEU A 336 0.99 20.18 -13.23
N GLU A 337 2.03 21.01 -13.27
CA GLU A 337 3.40 20.60 -13.59
C GLU A 337 3.95 19.62 -12.55
N GLU A 338 3.75 19.89 -11.26
CA GLU A 338 4.15 18.98 -10.18
C GLU A 338 3.44 17.61 -10.30
N ILE A 339 2.14 17.62 -10.61
CA ILE A 339 1.38 16.38 -10.79
C ILE A 339 1.86 15.62 -12.03
N GLN A 340 2.19 16.31 -13.12
CA GLN A 340 2.72 15.67 -14.33
C GLN A 340 4.12 15.10 -14.09
N LEU A 341 4.97 15.80 -13.33
CA LEU A 341 6.27 15.29 -12.92
C LEU A 341 6.11 13.97 -12.16
N LEU A 342 5.23 13.92 -11.16
CA LEU A 342 4.96 12.68 -10.40
C LEU A 342 4.38 11.57 -11.28
N LYS A 343 3.49 11.89 -12.23
CA LYS A 343 2.92 10.90 -13.17
C LYS A 343 3.98 10.23 -14.02
N ILE A 344 4.99 10.98 -14.46
CA ILE A 344 6.05 10.48 -15.33
C ILE A 344 7.11 9.72 -14.51
N SER A 345 7.51 10.25 -13.36
CA SER A 345 8.67 9.72 -12.64
C SER A 345 8.34 8.58 -11.67
N LEU A 346 7.16 8.56 -11.04
CA LEU A 346 6.83 7.55 -10.02
C LEU A 346 6.77 6.11 -10.54
N PRO A 347 6.21 5.80 -11.72
CA PRO A 347 6.19 4.43 -12.23
C PRO A 347 7.57 3.77 -12.29
N ASP A 348 8.56 4.46 -12.86
CA ASP A 348 9.91 3.92 -13.02
C ASP A 348 10.68 3.88 -11.70
N GLN A 349 10.50 4.90 -10.85
CA GLN A 349 11.10 4.89 -9.52
C GLN A 349 10.60 3.70 -8.70
N ILE A 350 9.31 3.45 -8.68
CA ILE A 350 8.73 2.41 -7.81
C ILE A 350 9.13 1.02 -8.28
N LYS A 351 9.22 0.78 -9.59
CA LYS A 351 9.74 -0.50 -10.13
C LYS A 351 11.13 -0.85 -9.58
N GLY A 352 12.00 0.13 -9.37
CA GLY A 352 13.36 -0.08 -8.85
C GLY A 352 13.49 -0.10 -7.32
N HIS A 353 12.44 0.23 -6.56
CA HIS A 353 12.49 0.35 -5.09
C HIS A 353 11.56 -0.63 -4.35
N ILE A 354 11.10 -1.69 -5.02
CA ILE A 354 10.37 -2.78 -4.36
C ILE A 354 11.38 -3.62 -3.60
N GLU A 355 11.22 -3.71 -2.29
CA GLU A 355 12.08 -4.50 -1.44
C GLU A 355 11.79 -5.98 -1.68
N GLN A 356 12.81 -6.73 -2.06
CA GLN A 356 12.76 -8.19 -2.00
C GLN A 356 13.24 -8.58 -0.61
N LEU A 357 12.33 -9.05 0.23
CA LEU A 357 12.73 -9.70 1.46
C LEU A 357 13.45 -10.99 1.07
N ILE A 358 14.79 -10.95 1.09
CA ILE A 358 15.59 -12.16 1.03
C ILE A 358 15.18 -12.96 2.26
N HIS A 359 14.53 -14.11 2.06
CA HIS A 359 14.34 -15.06 3.15
C HIS A 359 15.70 -15.25 3.81
N PRO A 360 15.83 -15.12 5.14
CA PRO A 360 17.04 -15.54 5.81
C PRO A 360 17.24 -16.99 5.37
N ILE A 361 18.25 -17.22 4.53
CA ILE A 361 18.56 -18.55 4.03
C ILE A 361 18.87 -19.32 5.31
N PHE A 362 17.93 -20.16 5.74
CA PHE A 362 18.15 -21.11 6.80
C PHE A 362 19.05 -22.20 6.22
N MET A 363 20.29 -21.84 5.90
CA MET A 363 21.36 -22.80 5.72
C MET A 363 21.78 -23.19 7.13
N PRO A 364 21.41 -24.39 7.63
CA PRO A 364 22.03 -24.90 8.85
C PRO A 364 23.53 -24.82 8.63
N ARG A 365 24.22 -24.18 9.57
CA ARG A 365 25.65 -23.86 9.49
C ARG A 365 26.42 -25.12 9.09
N ASN A 366 27.23 -24.99 8.05
CA ASN A 366 28.13 -26.05 7.67
C ASN A 366 29.26 -26.12 8.71
N GLU A 367 29.06 -26.92 9.76
CA GLU A 367 30.05 -27.17 10.82
C GLU A 367 31.39 -27.65 10.23
N GLU A 368 31.37 -28.38 9.11
CA GLU A 368 32.61 -28.79 8.43
C GLU A 368 33.36 -27.60 7.84
N GLU A 369 32.66 -26.58 7.34
CA GLU A 369 33.27 -25.36 6.82
C GLU A 369 33.92 -24.54 7.93
N VAL A 370 33.23 -24.38 9.06
CA VAL A 370 33.79 -23.71 10.25
C VAL A 370 35.06 -24.42 10.72
N LEU A 371 35.04 -25.76 10.79
CA LEU A 371 36.21 -26.56 11.16
C LEU A 371 37.33 -26.48 10.12
N ARG A 372 37.00 -26.52 8.82
CA ARG A 372 37.96 -26.36 7.72
C ARG A 372 38.63 -24.99 7.80
N ASN A 373 37.87 -23.94 8.07
CA ASN A 373 38.38 -22.57 8.24
C ASN A 373 39.30 -22.47 9.46
N ILE A 374 38.89 -23.00 10.62
CA ILE A 374 39.74 -23.08 11.82
C ILE A 374 41.07 -23.80 11.51
N MET A 375 41.03 -24.95 10.83
CA MET A 375 42.23 -25.69 10.47
C MET A 375 43.11 -24.93 9.48
N SER A 376 42.49 -24.20 8.55
CA SER A 376 43.20 -23.39 7.55
C SER A 376 43.93 -22.22 8.22
N LEU A 377 43.25 -21.50 9.12
CA LEU A 377 43.87 -20.45 9.93
C LEU A 377 44.96 -21.00 10.84
N SER A 378 44.77 -22.18 11.43
CA SER A 378 45.77 -22.78 12.33
C SER A 378 47.08 -23.09 11.61
N ARG A 379 47.03 -23.45 10.32
CA ARG A 379 48.23 -23.67 9.48
C ARG A 379 49.00 -22.39 9.16
N GLN A 380 48.34 -21.22 9.25
CA GLN A 380 48.97 -19.92 9.04
C GLN A 380 49.76 -19.44 10.27
N LEU A 381 49.36 -19.85 11.48
CA LEU A 381 50.07 -19.54 12.72
C LEU A 381 51.21 -20.54 12.96
N ARG A 382 52.43 -20.22 12.56
CA ARG A 382 53.62 -21.08 12.67
C ARG A 382 54.56 -20.64 13.80
N PHE A 383 54.56 -19.35 14.12
CA PHE A 383 55.42 -18.74 15.14
C PHE A 383 54.61 -18.07 16.24
N VAL A 384 55.23 -17.88 17.41
CA VAL A 384 54.58 -17.28 18.58
C VAL A 384 54.22 -15.81 18.34
N GLY A 385 55.05 -15.09 17.56
CA GLY A 385 54.81 -13.69 17.19
C GLY A 385 53.95 -13.49 15.94
N ASP A 386 53.34 -14.55 15.40
CA ASP A 386 52.45 -14.39 14.25
C ASP A 386 51.19 -13.62 14.66
N LYS A 387 50.79 -12.67 13.81
CA LYS A 387 49.56 -11.89 14.01
C LYS A 387 48.35 -12.84 14.07
N PRO A 388 47.37 -12.59 14.95
CA PRO A 388 46.09 -13.28 14.93
C PRO A 388 45.49 -13.30 13.52
N GLN A 389 44.83 -14.39 13.16
CA GLN A 389 44.18 -14.55 11.86
C GLN A 389 42.67 -14.47 12.04
N ILE A 390 41.98 -13.74 11.16
CA ILE A 390 40.54 -13.57 11.21
C ILE A 390 39.89 -13.93 9.88
N ILE A 391 38.73 -14.57 9.96
CA ILE A 391 37.76 -14.69 8.87
C ILE A 391 36.46 -14.05 9.35
N ILE A 392 35.93 -13.13 8.54
CA ILE A 392 34.63 -12.51 8.77
C ILE A 392 33.72 -12.91 7.62
N SER A 393 32.60 -13.55 7.96
CA SER A 393 31.59 -14.02 7.02
C SER A 393 30.23 -13.41 7.38
N PHE A 394 29.49 -12.96 6.37
CA PHE A 394 28.10 -12.56 6.56
C PHE A 394 27.23 -13.82 6.68
N ASP A 395 26.36 -13.87 7.69
CA ASP A 395 25.45 -15.00 7.93
C ASP A 395 24.07 -14.71 7.33
N GLU A 396 23.39 -13.71 7.87
CA GLU A 396 21.98 -13.43 7.60
C GLU A 396 21.61 -11.98 7.97
N GLN A 397 20.51 -11.48 7.40
CA GLN A 397 19.86 -10.25 7.85
C GLN A 397 18.55 -10.61 8.58
N LYS A 398 18.39 -10.10 9.81
CA LYS A 398 17.19 -10.27 10.64
C LYS A 398 16.52 -8.92 10.86
N GLY A 399 15.55 -8.60 10.01
CA GLY A 399 14.89 -7.28 10.04
C GLY A 399 15.90 -6.15 9.81
N ALA A 400 16.10 -5.31 10.83
CA ALA A 400 17.04 -4.20 10.80
C ALA A 400 18.48 -4.56 11.28
N ASP A 401 18.78 -5.85 11.49
CA ASP A 401 20.05 -6.32 12.02
C ASP A 401 20.83 -7.16 11.00
N LEU A 402 22.12 -6.87 10.85
CA LEU A 402 23.08 -7.65 10.06
C LEU A 402 23.89 -8.57 10.97
N CYS A 403 23.84 -9.87 10.70
CA CYS A 403 24.58 -10.87 11.47
C CYS A 403 25.85 -11.29 10.73
N PHE A 404 26.98 -11.27 11.44
CA PHE A 404 28.26 -11.79 10.95
C PHE A 404 28.79 -12.88 11.88
N THR A 405 29.38 -13.92 11.30
CA THR A 405 30.23 -14.86 12.01
C THR A 405 31.69 -14.45 11.89
N VAL A 406 32.38 -14.42 13.02
CA VAL A 406 33.80 -14.13 13.12
C VAL A 406 34.51 -15.36 13.63
N ILE A 407 35.48 -15.87 12.86
CA ILE A 407 36.42 -16.92 13.27
C ILE A 407 37.77 -16.23 13.50
N LEU A 408 38.18 -16.15 14.75
CA LEU A 408 39.45 -15.56 15.17
C LEU A 408 40.37 -16.65 15.72
N LEU A 409 41.59 -16.73 15.20
CA LEU A 409 42.65 -17.59 15.71
C LEU A 409 43.83 -16.76 16.20
N ARG A 410 44.34 -17.08 17.39
CA ARG A 410 45.56 -16.46 17.93
C ARG A 410 46.37 -17.44 18.77
N VAL A 411 47.61 -17.08 19.02
CA VAL A 411 48.49 -17.79 19.95
C VAL A 411 48.33 -17.11 21.31
N ILE A 412 47.98 -17.87 22.35
CA ILE A 412 47.84 -17.35 23.72
C ILE A 412 48.99 -17.82 24.62
N SER A 413 49.43 -16.93 25.49
CA SER A 413 50.32 -17.24 26.62
C SER A 413 49.52 -17.59 27.88
N GLU A 414 50.12 -18.27 28.85
CA GLU A 414 49.42 -18.79 30.07
C GLU A 414 48.66 -17.73 30.88
N ASN A 415 49.04 -16.46 30.77
CA ASN A 415 48.43 -15.35 31.51
C ASN A 415 47.64 -14.36 30.63
N GLU A 416 47.44 -14.65 29.34
CA GLU A 416 46.67 -13.76 28.48
C GLU A 416 45.16 -13.99 28.63
N PRO A 417 44.36 -12.90 28.72
CA PRO A 417 42.91 -13.00 28.83
C PRO A 417 42.31 -13.60 27.55
N SER A 418 41.20 -14.33 27.67
CA SER A 418 40.50 -14.90 26.51
C SER A 418 39.93 -13.79 25.61
N VAL A 419 39.55 -14.12 24.37
CA VAL A 419 38.91 -13.13 23.48
C VAL A 419 37.63 -12.58 24.12
N GLN A 420 36.85 -13.45 24.77
CA GLN A 420 35.64 -13.02 25.47
C GLN A 420 35.93 -12.01 26.57
N ASP A 421 36.99 -12.23 27.36
CA ASP A 421 37.39 -11.30 28.43
C ASP A 421 37.87 -9.96 27.86
N LEU A 422 38.58 -9.97 26.72
CA LEU A 422 39.02 -8.74 26.06
C LEU A 422 37.85 -7.87 25.59
N PHE A 423 36.78 -8.48 25.07
CA PHE A 423 35.56 -7.75 24.66
C PHE A 423 34.88 -7.07 25.85
N VAL A 424 34.90 -7.71 27.03
CA VAL A 424 34.36 -7.14 28.28
C VAL A 424 35.26 -6.03 28.81
N GLN A 425 36.56 -6.29 28.93
CA GLN A 425 37.54 -5.37 29.49
C GLN A 425 37.65 -4.06 28.71
N ARG A 426 37.55 -4.12 27.37
CA ARG A 426 37.68 -2.96 26.49
C ARG A 426 36.36 -2.28 26.14
N GLN A 427 35.25 -2.70 26.76
CA GLN A 427 33.90 -2.18 26.48
C GLN A 427 33.59 -2.11 24.98
N ALA A 428 33.70 -3.26 24.31
CA ALA A 428 33.47 -3.35 22.87
C ALA A 428 32.09 -2.77 22.48
N ARG A 429 32.06 -1.90 21.46
CA ARG A 429 30.81 -1.44 20.84
C ARG A 429 30.14 -2.56 20.05
N LEU A 430 30.97 -3.48 19.57
CA LEU A 430 30.57 -4.68 18.86
C LEU A 430 29.94 -5.69 19.83
N LYS A 431 28.69 -6.11 19.55
CA LYS A 431 28.01 -7.15 20.34
C LYS A 431 28.72 -8.49 20.14
N TYR A 432 29.26 -9.05 21.22
CA TYR A 432 29.89 -10.37 21.21
C TYR A 432 28.90 -11.45 21.66
N ILE A 433 28.52 -12.35 20.75
CA ILE A 433 27.69 -13.50 21.06
C ILE A 433 28.57 -14.74 20.91
N PRO A 434 29.04 -15.35 22.03
CA PRO A 434 29.93 -16.50 21.95
C PRO A 434 29.22 -17.68 21.27
N ASP A 435 29.95 -18.34 20.37
CA ASP A 435 29.52 -19.60 19.79
C ASP A 435 30.39 -20.72 20.33
N ARG A 436 31.69 -20.71 20.02
CA ARG A 436 32.64 -21.75 20.45
C ARG A 436 34.03 -21.20 20.69
N VAL A 437 34.71 -21.75 21.69
CA VAL A 437 36.14 -21.55 21.92
C VAL A 437 36.82 -22.92 21.91
N ARG A 438 37.86 -23.09 21.09
CA ARG A 438 38.63 -24.34 20.96
C ARG A 438 40.12 -24.10 21.02
N ARG A 439 40.84 -25.06 21.57
CA ARG A 439 42.31 -25.10 21.55
C ARG A 439 42.77 -25.98 20.39
N VAL A 440 43.50 -25.43 19.42
CA VAL A 440 43.79 -26.06 18.11
C VAL A 440 45.27 -26.43 17.96
N GLY A 441 45.81 -27.05 19.01
CA GLY A 441 47.20 -27.47 19.10
C GLY A 441 48.11 -26.50 19.85
N HIS A 442 49.41 -26.84 19.90
CA HIS A 442 50.43 -26.11 20.65
C HIS A 442 51.60 -25.71 19.75
N LEU A 443 52.12 -24.51 19.95
CA LEU A 443 53.40 -24.06 19.41
C LEU A 443 54.48 -24.21 20.49
N ARG A 444 55.61 -24.82 20.09
CA ARG A 444 56.77 -25.06 20.98
C ARG A 444 56.40 -25.74 22.30
N ARG A 445 55.34 -26.55 22.31
CA ARG A 445 54.79 -27.27 23.49
C ARG A 445 54.35 -26.40 24.67
N LYS A 446 54.39 -25.06 24.57
CA LYS A 446 54.03 -24.12 25.63
C LYS A 446 52.86 -23.21 25.26
N TYR A 447 52.84 -22.70 24.03
CA TYR A 447 51.86 -21.70 23.61
C TYR A 447 50.66 -22.39 22.95
N VAL A 448 49.46 -22.06 23.39
CA VAL A 448 48.22 -22.68 22.88
C VAL A 448 47.68 -21.86 21.72
N LYS A 449 47.19 -22.51 20.66
CA LYS A 449 46.39 -21.82 19.65
C LYS A 449 44.93 -21.78 20.09
N GLU A 450 44.42 -20.60 20.38
CA GLU A 450 43.01 -20.37 20.68
C GLU A 450 42.26 -20.04 19.38
N ALA A 451 41.19 -20.76 19.12
CA ALA A 451 40.22 -20.51 18.07
C ALA A 451 38.90 -20.09 18.70
N THR A 452 38.47 -18.87 18.43
CA THR A 452 37.21 -18.31 18.92
C THR A 452 36.30 -18.07 17.74
N VAL A 453 35.13 -18.69 17.78
CA VAL A 453 34.02 -18.43 16.88
C VAL A 453 32.97 -17.67 17.66
N PHE A 454 32.55 -16.52 17.14
CA PHE A 454 31.50 -15.71 17.75
C PHE A 454 30.69 -15.01 16.68
N ARG A 455 29.46 -14.64 17.04
CA ARG A 455 28.62 -13.80 16.21
C ARG A 455 28.68 -12.36 16.69
N THR A 456 28.54 -11.46 15.73
CA THR A 456 28.24 -10.05 15.98
C THR A 456 27.01 -9.61 15.22
N VAL A 457 26.35 -8.59 15.76
CA VAL A 457 25.15 -7.98 15.21
C VAL A 457 25.39 -6.48 15.03
N LEU A 458 25.12 -5.99 13.83
CA LEU A 458 25.22 -4.57 13.48
C LEU A 458 23.86 -4.04 13.00
N PRO A 459 23.48 -2.81 13.34
CA PRO A 459 22.25 -2.22 12.82
C PRO A 459 22.42 -1.86 11.33
N SER A 460 21.52 -2.34 10.47
CA SER A 460 21.61 -2.20 9.00
C SER A 460 21.51 -0.76 8.53
N ASN A 461 20.80 0.09 9.28
CA ASN A 461 20.56 1.50 8.95
C ASN A 461 21.85 2.33 8.78
N GLN A 462 22.94 1.95 9.44
CA GLN A 462 24.24 2.62 9.34
C GLN A 462 24.99 2.28 8.03
N PHE A 463 24.56 1.22 7.35
CA PHE A 463 25.21 0.68 6.17
C PHE A 463 24.30 0.71 4.94
N LEU A 464 23.20 1.48 4.98
CA LEU A 464 22.32 1.61 3.82
C LEU A 464 22.96 2.48 2.74
N ARG A 465 22.84 2.01 1.51
CA ARG A 465 23.17 2.76 0.29
C ARG A 465 22.02 3.71 -0.05
N THR A 466 22.21 4.52 -1.08
CA THR A 466 21.21 5.51 -1.54
C THR A 466 19.90 4.88 -2.04
N ASP A 467 19.93 3.61 -2.42
CA ASP A 467 18.78 2.79 -2.83
C ASP A 467 18.19 1.96 -1.67
N ARG A 468 18.67 2.16 -0.43
CA ARG A 468 18.34 1.36 0.77
C ARG A 468 18.80 -0.11 0.72
N SER A 469 19.63 -0.51 -0.25
CA SER A 469 20.33 -1.79 -0.15
C SER A 469 21.46 -1.71 0.89
N VAL A 470 21.84 -2.85 1.48
CA VAL A 470 22.86 -2.89 2.53
C VAL A 470 24.27 -3.01 1.93
N ASP A 471 25.17 -2.13 2.34
CA ASP A 471 26.61 -2.21 2.04
C ASP A 471 27.32 -3.16 3.00
N LEU A 472 27.29 -4.46 2.66
CA LEU A 472 27.92 -5.52 3.46
C LEU A 472 29.44 -5.35 3.58
N TYR A 473 30.09 -4.70 2.60
CA TYR A 473 31.53 -4.48 2.64
C TYR A 473 31.90 -3.47 3.73
N LYS A 474 31.22 -2.32 3.77
CA LYS A 474 31.40 -1.33 4.86
C LYS A 474 31.05 -1.91 6.23
N ALA A 475 29.98 -2.69 6.31
CA ALA A 475 29.62 -3.37 7.55
C ALA A 475 30.74 -4.33 8.01
N ARG A 476 31.32 -5.10 7.09
CA ARG A 476 32.45 -5.99 7.37
C ARG A 476 33.73 -5.24 7.79
N GLU A 477 34.07 -4.15 7.10
CA GLU A 477 35.22 -3.30 7.48
C GLU A 477 35.05 -2.73 8.88
N HIS A 478 33.83 -2.35 9.24
CA HIS A 478 33.51 -1.92 10.60
C HIS A 478 33.72 -3.04 11.63
N VAL A 479 33.29 -4.29 11.35
CA VAL A 479 33.59 -5.44 12.21
C VAL A 479 35.10 -5.62 12.37
N LEU A 480 35.86 -5.57 11.26
CA LEU A 480 37.32 -5.75 11.29
C LEU A 480 38.02 -4.65 12.11
N ALA A 481 37.60 -3.40 11.96
CA ALA A 481 38.15 -2.27 12.70
C ALA A 481 37.90 -2.40 14.21
N GLU A 482 36.69 -2.78 14.61
CA GLU A 482 36.33 -3.02 16.01
C GLU A 482 37.14 -4.19 16.59
N VAL A 483 37.26 -5.31 15.87
CA VAL A 483 38.08 -6.44 16.34
C VAL A 483 39.56 -6.07 16.47
N ASN A 484 40.12 -5.31 15.52
CA ASN A 484 41.48 -4.78 15.62
C ASN A 484 41.67 -3.90 16.87
N SER A 485 40.67 -3.07 17.20
CA SER A 485 40.74 -2.21 18.40
C SER A 485 40.76 -3.03 19.71
N ILE A 486 40.17 -4.23 19.70
CA ILE A 486 40.04 -5.09 20.88
C ILE A 486 41.25 -6.02 21.03
N VAL A 487 41.61 -6.72 19.96
CA VAL A 487 42.60 -7.80 19.98
C VAL A 487 44.00 -7.31 19.53
N GLY A 488 44.07 -6.11 18.96
CA GLY A 488 45.26 -5.61 18.27
C GLY A 488 45.29 -6.02 16.80
N ASP A 489 46.42 -5.76 16.15
CA ASP A 489 46.63 -6.01 14.71
C ASP A 489 46.32 -7.46 14.31
N VAL A 490 45.19 -7.68 13.62
CA VAL A 490 44.80 -8.97 13.06
C VAL A 490 45.01 -9.02 11.55
N ARG A 491 45.44 -10.19 11.04
CA ARG A 491 45.54 -10.46 9.61
C ARG A 491 44.22 -10.99 9.09
N ASP A 492 43.60 -10.24 8.19
CA ASP A 492 42.37 -10.61 7.52
C ASP A 492 42.63 -11.65 6.42
N TYR A 493 42.29 -12.91 6.70
CA TYR A 493 42.60 -14.04 5.81
C TYR A 493 41.78 -14.01 4.51
N ASN A 494 40.49 -13.68 4.60
CA ASN A 494 39.64 -13.54 3.41
C ASN A 494 39.60 -12.10 2.85
N GLY A 495 40.15 -11.13 3.58
CA GLY A 495 40.20 -9.72 3.19
C GLY A 495 40.95 -9.44 1.89
N GLY A 496 42.08 -10.12 1.65
CA GLY A 496 42.86 -9.91 0.42
C GLY A 496 42.10 -10.27 -0.86
N MET A 497 41.31 -11.35 -0.83
CA MET A 497 40.44 -11.73 -1.94
C MET A 497 39.30 -10.71 -2.12
N ILE A 498 38.65 -10.31 -1.03
CA ILE A 498 37.54 -9.34 -1.06
C ILE A 498 38.02 -7.96 -1.52
N TYR A 499 39.21 -7.53 -1.09
CA TYR A 499 39.85 -6.29 -1.53
C TYR A 499 40.11 -6.32 -3.03
N LYS A 500 40.71 -7.40 -3.56
CA LYS A 500 40.92 -7.56 -5.01
C LYS A 500 39.60 -7.57 -5.80
N LEU A 501 38.55 -8.21 -5.29
CA LEU A 501 37.23 -8.17 -5.90
C LEU A 501 36.66 -6.74 -5.94
N SER A 502 36.82 -5.99 -4.86
CA SER A 502 36.41 -4.58 -4.78
C SER A 502 37.21 -3.72 -5.75
N GLU A 503 38.52 -3.93 -5.84
CA GLU A 503 39.41 -3.25 -6.79
C GLU A 503 38.99 -3.50 -8.24
N SER A 504 38.78 -4.77 -8.63
CA SER A 504 38.30 -5.15 -9.96
C SER A 504 36.93 -4.55 -10.29
N LEU A 505 35.99 -4.56 -9.34
CA LEU A 505 34.67 -3.96 -9.50
C LEU A 505 34.76 -2.43 -9.68
N ASN A 506 35.59 -1.76 -8.88
CA ASN A 506 35.77 -0.31 -8.97
C ASN A 506 36.48 0.09 -10.28
N ALA A 507 37.45 -0.70 -10.74
CA ALA A 507 38.08 -0.53 -12.05
C ALA A 507 37.06 -0.68 -13.19
N LEU A 508 36.18 -1.70 -13.11
CA LEU A 508 35.09 -1.88 -14.07
C LEU A 508 34.14 -0.68 -14.08
N LYS A 509 33.67 -0.22 -12.91
CA LYS A 509 32.81 0.96 -12.78
C LYS A 509 33.47 2.21 -13.36
N ALA A 510 34.76 2.45 -13.07
CA ALA A 510 35.50 3.58 -13.60
C ALA A 510 35.60 3.53 -15.13
N SER A 511 35.77 2.34 -15.71
CA SER A 511 35.90 2.13 -17.16
C SER A 511 34.61 2.36 -17.96
N LEU A 512 33.46 2.31 -17.30
CA LEU A 512 32.11 2.42 -17.89
C LEU A 512 31.55 3.86 -17.86
N GLY A 513 32.17 4.77 -17.10
CA GLY A 513 31.73 6.16 -16.96
C GLY A 513 30.47 6.34 -16.09
N LYS A 514 29.99 7.58 -15.96
CA LYS A 514 28.89 7.95 -15.04
C LYS A 514 27.48 7.63 -15.55
N SER A 515 27.33 7.20 -16.81
CA SER A 515 26.03 6.99 -17.47
C SER A 515 25.43 5.60 -17.24
N VAL A 516 26.12 4.72 -16.50
CA VAL A 516 25.70 3.33 -16.28
C VAL A 516 25.17 3.17 -14.87
N ASP A 517 24.07 2.42 -14.72
CA ASP A 517 23.51 2.06 -13.42
C ASP A 517 24.55 1.29 -12.58
N PRO A 518 25.02 1.85 -11.45
CA PRO A 518 26.02 1.19 -10.60
C PRO A 518 25.55 -0.14 -10.04
N ILE A 519 24.23 -0.31 -9.82
CA ILE A 519 23.64 -1.51 -9.23
C ILE A 519 23.66 -2.65 -10.24
N LEU A 520 23.29 -2.38 -11.48
CA LEU A 520 23.34 -3.37 -12.56
C LEU A 520 24.75 -3.91 -12.79
N VAL A 521 25.76 -3.03 -12.75
CA VAL A 521 27.17 -3.43 -12.86
C VAL A 521 27.57 -4.36 -11.72
N GLU A 522 27.16 -4.06 -10.49
CA GLU A 522 27.42 -4.93 -9.34
C GLU A 522 26.74 -6.29 -9.48
N LYS A 523 25.44 -6.31 -9.82
CA LYS A 523 24.69 -7.54 -10.04
C LYS A 523 25.40 -8.41 -11.08
N PHE A 524 25.76 -7.82 -12.22
CA PHE A 524 26.52 -8.51 -13.26
C PHE A 524 27.83 -9.09 -12.74
N PHE A 525 28.65 -8.28 -12.07
CA PHE A 525 29.94 -8.71 -11.57
C PHE A 525 29.84 -9.87 -10.57
N TYR A 526 28.86 -9.83 -9.67
CA TYR A 526 28.62 -10.90 -8.70
C TYR A 526 27.90 -12.12 -9.29
N ALA A 527 27.34 -12.03 -10.50
CA ALA A 527 26.77 -13.17 -11.22
C ALA A 527 27.80 -13.95 -12.03
N ILE A 528 29.04 -13.45 -12.17
CA ILE A 528 30.11 -14.13 -12.91
C ILE A 528 30.52 -15.42 -12.19
N VAL A 529 30.61 -16.50 -12.97
CA VAL A 529 31.04 -17.83 -12.57
C VAL A 529 32.14 -18.30 -13.54
N PRO A 530 33.22 -18.91 -13.06
CA PRO A 530 33.54 -19.18 -11.64
C PRO A 530 34.00 -17.92 -10.87
N ILE A 531 33.89 -17.93 -9.54
CA ILE A 531 34.06 -16.74 -8.68
C ILE A 531 35.47 -16.13 -8.78
N GLU A 532 36.46 -16.96 -9.03
CA GLU A 532 37.87 -16.58 -9.19
C GLU A 532 38.04 -15.59 -10.35
N MET A 533 37.23 -15.75 -11.41
CA MET A 533 37.27 -14.93 -12.62
C MET A 533 36.90 -13.47 -12.37
N ARG A 534 36.15 -13.19 -11.31
CA ARG A 534 35.83 -11.81 -10.89
C ARG A 534 37.07 -11.01 -10.52
N SER A 535 38.11 -11.68 -10.02
CA SER A 535 39.36 -11.04 -9.59
C SER A 535 40.53 -11.25 -10.56
N SER A 536 40.50 -12.30 -11.39
CA SER A 536 41.59 -12.62 -12.32
C SER A 536 41.42 -12.00 -13.71
N LEU A 537 40.20 -11.68 -14.14
CA LEU A 537 39.94 -11.07 -15.44
C LEU A 537 40.40 -9.61 -15.47
N GLU A 538 40.98 -9.21 -16.59
CA GLU A 538 41.32 -7.82 -16.87
C GLU A 538 40.05 -6.96 -17.03
N THR A 539 40.18 -5.66 -16.82
CA THR A 539 39.05 -4.72 -16.86
C THR A 539 38.40 -4.63 -18.24
N GLU A 540 39.18 -4.71 -19.32
CA GLU A 540 38.65 -4.54 -20.69
C GLU A 540 37.75 -5.71 -21.13
N PRO A 541 38.11 -7.00 -20.95
CA PRO A 541 37.19 -8.11 -21.21
C PRO A 541 35.89 -8.03 -20.40
N LEU A 542 35.97 -7.69 -19.10
CA LEU A 542 34.78 -7.51 -18.25
C LEU A 542 33.88 -6.39 -18.77
N LYS A 543 34.47 -5.27 -19.20
CA LYS A 543 33.76 -4.16 -19.81
C LYS A 543 33.07 -4.58 -21.10
N GLN A 544 33.77 -5.28 -22.00
CA GLN A 544 33.18 -5.74 -23.25
C GLN A 544 32.02 -6.70 -22.99
N PHE A 545 32.18 -7.63 -22.04
CA PHE A 545 31.14 -8.57 -21.68
C PHE A 545 29.88 -7.88 -21.12
N TYR A 546 30.07 -6.88 -20.26
CA TYR A 546 28.98 -6.05 -19.75
C TYR A 546 28.30 -5.21 -20.85
N LEU A 547 29.08 -4.64 -21.79
CA LEU A 547 28.50 -3.89 -22.92
C LEU A 547 27.68 -4.80 -23.84
N THR A 548 28.09 -6.05 -24.05
CA THR A 548 27.30 -7.05 -24.78
C THR A 548 25.99 -7.36 -24.05
N LEU A 549 25.99 -7.42 -22.72
CA LEU A 549 24.75 -7.53 -21.94
C LEU A 549 23.82 -6.34 -22.17
N LEU A 550 24.33 -5.09 -22.12
CA LEU A 550 23.50 -3.92 -22.37
C LEU A 550 22.88 -3.90 -23.78
N GLN A 551 23.62 -4.40 -24.79
CA GLN A 551 23.10 -4.54 -26.15
C GLN A 551 21.98 -5.58 -26.22
N ALA A 552 22.16 -6.74 -25.56
CA ALA A 552 21.14 -7.77 -25.46
C ALA A 552 19.89 -7.32 -24.72
N MET A 553 20.04 -6.55 -23.64
CA MET A 553 18.91 -5.96 -22.92
C MET A 553 18.15 -4.95 -23.78
N LYS A 554 18.84 -4.15 -24.60
CA LYS A 554 18.21 -3.11 -25.41
C LYS A 554 17.34 -3.67 -26.54
N THR A 555 17.72 -4.80 -27.12
CA THR A 555 17.01 -5.41 -28.27
C THR A 555 16.25 -6.69 -27.90
N ASP A 556 16.36 -7.15 -26.66
CA ASP A 556 15.81 -8.41 -26.16
C ASP A 556 16.15 -9.61 -27.07
N SER A 557 17.40 -9.67 -27.53
CA SER A 557 17.86 -10.67 -28.50
C SER A 557 19.24 -11.20 -28.15
N LEU A 558 19.64 -12.29 -28.81
CA LEU A 558 21.00 -12.80 -28.74
C LEU A 558 21.97 -11.78 -29.36
N HIS A 559 23.06 -11.50 -28.65
CA HIS A 559 24.20 -10.73 -29.15
C HIS A 559 25.48 -11.52 -29.00
N ARG A 560 26.36 -11.38 -29.99
CA ARG A 560 27.69 -11.94 -29.97
C ARG A 560 28.73 -10.89 -30.35
N LYS A 561 29.89 -10.99 -29.72
CA LYS A 561 31.06 -10.19 -30.04
C LYS A 561 32.30 -11.08 -29.98
N GLN A 562 33.28 -10.83 -30.83
CA GLN A 562 34.52 -11.59 -30.87
C GLN A 562 35.69 -10.62 -30.97
N ASP A 563 36.74 -10.87 -30.18
CA ASP A 563 38.03 -10.22 -30.29
C ASP A 563 39.15 -11.26 -30.46
N ALA A 564 40.41 -10.83 -30.45
CA ALA A 564 41.55 -11.72 -30.69
C ALA A 564 41.69 -12.86 -29.67
N LYS A 565 41.16 -12.69 -28.44
CA LYS A 565 41.33 -13.64 -27.33
C LYS A 565 40.02 -14.13 -26.71
N HIS A 566 38.89 -13.50 -27.08
CA HIS A 566 37.61 -13.74 -26.42
C HIS A 566 36.46 -13.84 -27.41
N VAL A 567 35.50 -14.70 -27.06
CA VAL A 567 34.16 -14.71 -27.65
C VAL A 567 33.16 -14.40 -26.55
N TYR A 568 32.36 -13.36 -26.74
CA TYR A 568 31.28 -12.94 -25.83
C TYR A 568 29.95 -13.27 -26.46
N ILE A 569 29.08 -13.95 -25.74
CA ILE A 569 27.72 -14.25 -26.15
C ILE A 569 26.80 -13.91 -24.99
N VAL A 570 25.74 -13.14 -25.24
CA VAL A 570 24.68 -12.89 -24.26
C VAL A 570 23.33 -13.11 -24.94
N ALA A 571 22.43 -13.82 -24.27
CA ALA A 571 21.12 -14.12 -24.80
C ALA A 571 20.05 -14.15 -23.69
N PRO A 572 18.79 -13.81 -24.03
CA PRO A 572 17.67 -14.04 -23.13
C PRO A 572 17.45 -15.55 -22.92
N ARG A 573 17.26 -15.95 -21.67
CA ARG A 573 17.17 -17.35 -21.22
C ARG A 573 15.80 -17.93 -21.57
N LYS A 574 15.76 -18.86 -22.53
CA LYS A 574 14.55 -19.61 -22.89
C LYS A 574 14.52 -20.99 -22.21
N LYS A 575 14.05 -21.03 -20.96
CA LYS A 575 13.68 -22.22 -20.14
C LYS A 575 14.68 -23.39 -19.93
N LYS A 576 15.71 -23.61 -20.76
CA LYS A 576 16.78 -24.59 -20.53
C LYS A 576 18.13 -23.90 -20.33
N GLN A 577 18.93 -24.44 -19.41
CA GLN A 577 20.33 -24.06 -19.25
C GLN A 577 21.11 -24.68 -20.41
N ILE A 578 21.93 -23.87 -21.10
CA ILE A 578 22.75 -24.33 -22.22
C ILE A 578 23.96 -25.02 -21.60
N GLU A 579 24.01 -26.35 -21.68
CA GLU A 579 25.17 -27.14 -21.25
C GLU A 579 26.20 -27.15 -22.38
N LEU A 580 27.32 -26.45 -22.16
CA LEU A 580 28.45 -26.44 -23.08
C LEU A 580 29.52 -27.38 -22.54
N THR A 581 29.96 -28.33 -23.35
CA THR A 581 31.06 -29.26 -23.05
C THR A 581 32.42 -28.58 -23.23
N THR A 582 32.65 -27.49 -22.50
CA THR A 582 33.87 -26.68 -22.58
C THR A 582 34.65 -26.77 -21.26
N PRO A 583 36.00 -26.79 -21.27
CA PRO A 583 36.78 -26.81 -20.03
C PRO A 583 36.44 -25.62 -19.12
N ALA A 584 36.16 -25.89 -17.84
CA ALA A 584 35.71 -24.88 -16.88
C ALA A 584 36.66 -23.68 -16.69
N HIS A 585 37.96 -23.84 -17.00
CA HIS A 585 38.94 -22.76 -16.90
C HIS A 585 38.97 -21.83 -18.12
N LYS A 586 38.41 -22.25 -19.26
CA LYS A 586 38.30 -21.44 -20.48
C LYS A 586 36.94 -20.74 -20.62
N LEU A 587 35.98 -21.06 -19.75
CA LEU A 587 34.62 -20.57 -19.85
C LEU A 587 34.24 -19.74 -18.61
N VAL A 588 33.82 -18.51 -18.87
CA VAL A 588 33.21 -17.64 -17.88
C VAL A 588 31.74 -17.48 -18.25
N SER A 589 30.85 -17.57 -17.28
CA SER A 589 29.43 -17.40 -17.51
C SER A 589 28.79 -16.49 -16.47
N PHE A 590 27.61 -15.96 -16.79
CA PHE A 590 26.74 -15.36 -15.79
C PHE A 590 25.29 -15.74 -16.09
N SER A 591 24.47 -15.71 -15.04
CA SER A 591 23.01 -15.76 -15.15
C SER A 591 22.45 -14.62 -14.32
N LEU A 592 21.67 -13.73 -14.95
CA LEU A 592 21.10 -12.56 -14.32
C LEU A 592 19.61 -12.50 -14.57
N ASP A 593 18.85 -12.36 -13.50
CA ASP A 593 17.42 -12.07 -13.58
C ASP A 593 17.24 -10.55 -13.47
N LEU A 594 16.84 -9.93 -14.58
CA LEU A 594 16.65 -8.48 -14.69
C LEU A 594 15.20 -8.19 -15.07
N ASP A 595 14.46 -7.60 -14.13
CA ASP A 595 13.04 -7.25 -14.27
C ASP A 595 12.16 -8.41 -14.80
N GLU A 596 11.92 -8.45 -16.11
CA GLU A 596 10.99 -9.31 -16.83
C GLU A 596 11.70 -10.41 -17.65
N THR A 597 13.03 -10.33 -17.79
CA THR A 597 13.81 -11.25 -18.64
C THR A 597 15.08 -11.73 -17.94
N SER A 598 15.26 -13.05 -17.86
CA SER A 598 16.52 -13.65 -17.44
C SER A 598 17.51 -13.63 -18.60
N PHE A 599 18.74 -13.19 -18.37
CA PHE A 599 19.83 -13.23 -19.34
C PHE A 599 20.89 -14.24 -18.90
N VAL A 600 21.41 -14.97 -19.88
CA VAL A 600 22.61 -15.80 -19.72
C VAL A 600 23.70 -15.27 -20.62
N GLY A 601 24.91 -15.23 -20.10
CA GLY A 601 26.08 -14.82 -20.85
C GLY A 601 27.20 -15.82 -20.72
N TYR A 602 27.98 -15.94 -21.78
CA TYR A 602 29.16 -16.79 -21.87
C TYR A 602 30.30 -15.99 -22.49
N MET A 603 31.48 -16.08 -21.88
CA MET A 603 32.73 -15.56 -22.38
C MET A 603 33.73 -16.71 -22.48
N TYR A 604 34.11 -17.06 -23.69
CA TYR A 604 35.09 -18.11 -23.97
C TYR A 604 36.48 -17.51 -24.21
N LEU A 605 37.47 -18.08 -23.52
CA LEU A 605 38.86 -17.64 -23.48
C LEU A 605 39.70 -18.54 -24.39
N SER A 606 40.08 -18.05 -25.57
CA SER A 606 40.99 -18.75 -26.48
C SER A 606 41.63 -17.78 -27.46
N GLU A 607 42.92 -17.93 -27.73
CA GLU A 607 43.63 -17.18 -28.79
C GLU A 607 43.52 -17.88 -30.16
N GLU A 608 43.04 -19.12 -30.20
CA GLU A 608 42.91 -19.92 -31.41
C GLU A 608 41.56 -19.69 -32.09
N LYS A 609 41.58 -19.12 -33.30
CA LYS A 609 40.34 -18.85 -34.07
C LYS A 609 39.49 -20.08 -34.34
N GLN A 610 40.13 -21.24 -34.49
CA GLN A 610 39.44 -22.50 -34.73
C GLN A 610 38.61 -22.92 -33.50
N GLU A 611 39.19 -22.88 -32.30
CA GLU A 611 38.46 -23.15 -31.06
C GLU A 611 37.32 -22.14 -30.83
N GLN A 612 37.55 -20.86 -31.15
CA GLN A 612 36.51 -19.83 -31.06
C GLN A 612 35.32 -20.11 -32.01
N PHE A 613 35.61 -20.59 -33.22
CA PHE A 613 34.58 -20.96 -34.20
C PHE A 613 33.79 -22.19 -33.76
N GLU A 614 34.47 -23.23 -33.27
CA GLU A 614 33.84 -24.44 -32.74
C GLU A 614 32.94 -24.13 -31.54
N PHE A 615 33.37 -23.23 -30.66
CA PHE A 615 32.56 -22.75 -29.54
C PHE A 615 31.28 -22.04 -30.00
N LEU A 616 31.39 -21.16 -31.01
CA LEU A 616 30.22 -20.47 -31.59
C LEU A 616 29.23 -21.45 -32.21
N GLU A 617 29.71 -22.42 -33.01
CA GLU A 617 28.82 -23.45 -33.57
C GLU A 617 28.16 -24.30 -32.49
N ALA A 618 28.90 -24.71 -31.46
CA ALA A 618 28.36 -25.49 -30.35
C ALA A 618 27.28 -24.69 -29.60
N PHE A 619 27.49 -23.39 -29.38
CA PHE A 619 26.51 -22.52 -28.77
C PHE A 619 25.25 -22.39 -29.63
N GLU A 620 25.38 -22.13 -30.93
CA GLU A 620 24.24 -22.00 -31.84
C GLU A 620 23.40 -23.27 -31.90
N ARG A 621 24.05 -24.45 -31.94
CA ARG A 621 23.37 -25.76 -31.90
C ARG A 621 22.63 -26.03 -30.60
N ALA A 622 23.10 -25.48 -29.49
CA ALA A 622 22.48 -25.69 -28.18
C ALA A 622 21.44 -24.60 -27.84
N PHE A 623 21.47 -23.46 -28.53
CA PHE A 623 20.53 -22.36 -28.37
C PHE A 623 19.26 -22.52 -29.22
N HIS A 624 19.39 -23.14 -30.40
CA HIS A 624 18.27 -23.57 -31.25
C HIS A 624 17.77 -24.96 -30.86
#